data_AF-A0A0Q4FNM2-F1
#
_entry.id   AF-A0A0Q4FNM2-F1
#
_cell.length_a   1.000
_cell.length_b   1.000
_cell.length_c   1.000
_cell.angle_alpha   90.00
_cell.angle_beta   90.00
_cell.angle_gamma   90.00
#
_symmetry.space_group_name_H-M   'P 1'
#
loop_
_entity.id
_entity.type
_entity.pdbx_description
1 polymer ?
#
loop_
_entity_poly.entity_id
_entity_poly.type
_entity_poly.pdbx_seq_one_letter_code
_entity_poly.pdbx_strand_id
1 'polypeptide(L)'
;MKKIFINISLILSLVLLFSSCKKQLTDLYYNPERSTTTNLSGFFTAMLNSDRVRPAYWNQRTFLAPHPAVYSQAASFANGSEAYRQIDGYIGNYWSDFYYPAGNGSGPLGVYRAMEVTYATLPAAEQANQEVYMQAAKIFLYDQASKMVDLFGDIPFSEAGSLEATNAIKDPKFDDAKALYTTLIKGLDDAATYFANAKLSATVAPAFNKADILLTGNLDKWRRYANSIRLRLLMRTSFVDEATARTTVLNMLSNSTNFPLVDGNNVGSYTPATTDILLQPLTTNTNSLRSAITEINTYFAPDYALNKLMLPANDPRIPLVYDKFGQTVNNVFVPNKNFRAMPVTYTSNQQDTAFTKYSILDSATFINNIKVPGILITASEVNFLKAEAFERWGTTANAQTAYNAALAQSVSFYYYLHSIGGGKLSAPLATDVNTFVNASTSAYTGTSEEKLAKIWNQKWLNFGFLQSDQAWSEYRRTKYPKLTVVPQTLVGFELPPNRLTYPSVESANNSNYNSVRSKDTRTNKVFWDVK
;
A
#
# COMPACT_ATOMS: atom_id res chain seq x y z
N MET A 1 40.40 -31.69 66.49
CA MET A 1 39.54 -32.35 65.50
C MET A 1 38.49 -31.43 64.86
N LYS A 2 37.72 -30.60 65.61
CA LYS A 2 36.69 -29.71 65.02
C LYS A 2 37.17 -28.70 63.97
N LYS A 3 38.40 -28.15 64.08
CA LYS A 3 38.94 -27.19 63.09
C LYS A 3 39.34 -27.81 61.75
N ILE A 4 39.68 -29.10 61.72
CA ILE A 4 40.07 -29.82 60.50
C ILE A 4 38.84 -30.14 59.64
N PHE A 5 37.72 -30.53 60.26
CA PHE A 5 36.47 -30.80 59.54
C PHE A 5 35.83 -29.51 58.96
N ILE A 6 35.98 -28.38 59.64
CA ILE A 6 35.52 -27.07 59.14
C ILE A 6 36.35 -26.64 57.92
N ASN A 7 37.66 -26.82 57.96
CA ASN A 7 38.53 -26.46 56.83
C ASN A 7 38.35 -27.40 55.63
N ILE A 8 38.12 -28.70 55.86
CA ILE A 8 37.81 -29.66 54.78
C ILE A 8 36.44 -29.37 54.18
N SER A 9 35.42 -29.03 54.98
CA SER A 9 34.11 -28.61 54.45
C SER A 9 34.20 -27.32 53.65
N LEU A 10 34.96 -26.31 54.12
CA LEU A 10 35.14 -25.05 53.42
C LEU A 10 35.86 -25.22 52.08
N ILE A 11 36.88 -26.09 52.02
CA ILE A 11 37.62 -26.40 50.79
C ILE A 11 36.76 -27.22 49.82
N LEU A 12 35.97 -28.18 50.31
CA LEU A 12 35.06 -28.98 49.47
C LEU A 12 33.90 -28.14 48.91
N SER A 13 33.40 -27.16 49.68
CA SER A 13 32.42 -26.18 49.22
C SER A 13 33.01 -25.13 48.26
N LEU A 14 34.31 -24.82 48.35
CA LEU A 14 34.98 -23.94 47.39
C LEU A 14 35.23 -24.63 46.04
N VAL A 15 35.50 -25.94 46.04
CA VAL A 15 35.75 -26.72 44.81
C VAL A 15 34.45 -26.98 44.02
N LEU A 16 33.30 -27.06 44.69
CA LEU A 16 31.99 -27.19 44.03
C LEU A 16 31.49 -25.90 43.35
N LEU A 17 32.09 -24.74 43.65
CA LEU A 17 31.73 -23.46 43.05
C LEU A 17 32.48 -23.14 41.74
N PHE A 18 33.43 -23.98 41.32
CA PHE A 18 34.20 -23.80 40.07
C PHE A 18 33.91 -24.85 38.99
N SER A 19 32.80 -25.60 39.10
CA SER A 19 32.27 -26.35 37.95
C SER A 19 31.67 -25.38 36.95
N SER A 20 32.55 -24.88 36.08
CA SER A 20 32.27 -24.09 34.91
C SER A 20 31.24 -24.80 34.01
N CYS A 21 29.97 -24.42 34.11
CA CYS A 21 28.98 -24.52 33.01
C CYS A 21 29.26 -23.50 31.91
N LYS A 22 30.53 -23.26 31.54
CA LYS A 22 30.94 -22.23 30.59
C LYS A 22 31.00 -22.70 29.13
N LYS A 23 30.21 -23.73 28.78
CA LYS A 23 30.08 -24.20 27.39
C LYS A 23 28.65 -24.30 26.84
N GLN A 24 27.60 -24.15 27.66
CA GLN A 24 26.21 -24.24 27.17
C GLN A 24 25.46 -22.89 27.15
N LEU A 25 25.88 -21.88 27.90
CA LEU A 25 25.23 -20.57 27.82
C LEU A 25 25.55 -19.81 26.52
N THR A 26 26.74 -20.00 25.93
CA THR A 26 27.08 -19.34 24.66
C THR A 26 26.29 -19.87 23.47
N ASP A 27 25.84 -21.12 23.52
CA ASP A 27 25.01 -21.73 22.48
C ASP A 27 23.52 -21.38 22.67
N LEU A 28 23.13 -20.99 23.89
CA LEU A 28 21.77 -20.53 24.23
C LEU A 28 21.59 -19.02 24.06
N TYR A 29 22.68 -18.25 24.05
CA TYR A 29 22.70 -16.83 23.71
C TYR A 29 23.37 -16.66 22.34
N TYR A 30 22.63 -17.03 21.30
CA TYR A 30 22.92 -16.64 19.92
C TYR A 30 23.02 -15.11 19.90
N ASN A 31 24.24 -14.56 19.86
CA ASN A 31 24.44 -13.14 19.60
C ASN A 31 24.07 -12.89 18.13
N PRO A 32 22.94 -12.23 17.82
CA PRO A 32 22.46 -12.09 16.44
C PRO A 32 23.45 -11.34 15.54
N GLU A 33 24.36 -10.56 16.14
CA GLU A 33 25.38 -9.80 15.43
C GLU A 33 26.63 -10.60 15.08
N ARG A 34 26.70 -11.88 15.49
CA ARG A 34 27.82 -12.79 15.17
C ARG A 34 27.41 -13.98 14.27
N SER A 35 26.37 -13.80 13.46
CA SER A 35 26.10 -14.73 12.35
C SER A 35 27.28 -14.72 11.36
N THR A 36 27.89 -15.88 11.11
CA THR A 36 28.91 -16.08 10.08
C THR A 36 28.34 -16.22 8.67
N THR A 37 27.02 -16.09 8.51
CA THR A 37 26.35 -15.97 7.21
C THR A 37 25.85 -14.54 6.99
N THR A 38 26.25 -13.93 5.87
CA THR A 38 25.72 -12.65 5.39
C THR A 38 24.18 -12.65 5.35
N ASN A 39 23.56 -11.64 5.96
CA ASN A 39 22.14 -11.62 6.33
C ASN A 39 21.22 -10.92 5.30
N LEU A 40 21.56 -10.88 4.00
CA LEU A 40 20.73 -10.20 3.00
C LEU A 40 19.32 -10.81 2.89
N SER A 41 19.20 -12.13 3.07
CA SER A 41 17.91 -12.81 3.09
C SER A 41 17.04 -12.41 4.28
N GLY A 42 17.63 -12.23 5.46
CA GLY A 42 16.92 -11.77 6.66
C GLY A 42 16.53 -10.30 6.55
N PHE A 43 17.42 -9.43 6.09
CA PHE A 43 17.09 -8.03 5.81
C PHE A 43 15.96 -7.91 4.78
N PHE A 44 16.04 -8.67 3.69
CA PHE A 44 14.99 -8.69 2.66
C PHE A 44 13.64 -9.13 3.23
N THR A 45 13.61 -10.22 4.00
CA THR A 45 12.39 -10.71 4.67
C THR A 45 11.83 -9.64 5.62
N ALA A 46 12.69 -9.02 6.43
CA ALA A 46 12.30 -7.97 7.37
C ALA A 46 11.73 -6.74 6.65
N MET A 47 12.35 -6.34 5.54
CA MET A 47 11.89 -5.22 4.71
C MET A 47 10.46 -5.43 4.19
N LEU A 48 10.16 -6.64 3.70
CA LEU A 48 8.84 -7.00 3.19
C LEU A 48 7.77 -7.11 4.29
N ASN A 49 8.17 -7.43 5.53
CA ASN A 49 7.25 -7.56 6.65
C ASN A 49 6.81 -6.19 7.19
N SER A 50 5.98 -5.48 6.43
CA SER A 50 5.64 -4.08 6.66
C SER A 50 4.15 -3.87 6.91
N ASP A 51 3.77 -3.27 8.04
CA ASP A 51 2.36 -2.90 8.30
C ASP A 51 1.94 -1.61 7.59
N ARG A 52 2.87 -0.97 6.87
CA ARG A 52 2.56 0.03 5.83
C ARG A 52 1.78 -0.57 4.67
N VAL A 53 1.98 -1.87 4.44
CA VAL A 53 1.41 -2.63 3.34
C VAL A 53 0.33 -3.57 3.85
N ARG A 54 0.66 -4.38 4.86
CA ARG A 54 -0.32 -5.28 5.49
C ARG A 54 -1.37 -4.45 6.21
N PRO A 55 -2.67 -4.69 6.00
CA PRO A 55 -3.70 -4.00 6.74
C PRO A 55 -3.54 -4.32 8.22
N ALA A 56 -3.26 -3.29 9.00
CA ALA A 56 -3.05 -3.38 10.43
C ALA A 56 -3.82 -2.26 11.12
N TYR A 57 -4.13 -2.45 12.40
CA TYR A 57 -4.89 -1.48 13.18
C TYR A 57 -4.28 -0.09 13.05
N TRP A 58 -2.99 0.05 13.34
CA TRP A 58 -2.35 1.35 13.40
C TRP A 58 -2.42 2.08 12.05
N ASN A 59 -1.87 1.51 10.98
CA ASN A 59 -1.84 2.16 9.67
C ASN A 59 -3.24 2.52 9.16
N GLN A 60 -4.24 1.64 9.35
CA GLN A 60 -5.60 1.94 8.94
C GLN A 60 -6.24 3.04 9.80
N ARG A 61 -6.17 2.93 11.13
CA ARG A 61 -6.87 3.78 12.10
C ARG A 61 -6.25 5.17 12.25
N THR A 62 -4.93 5.26 12.19
CA THR A 62 -4.19 6.49 12.51
C THR A 62 -3.71 7.22 11.26
N PHE A 63 -3.40 6.50 10.19
CA PHE A 63 -2.89 7.11 8.97
C PHE A 63 -3.92 7.15 7.84
N LEU A 64 -4.26 6.00 7.24
CA LEU A 64 -5.08 5.93 6.03
C LEU A 64 -6.48 6.52 6.22
N ALA A 65 -7.20 6.08 7.26
CA ALA A 65 -8.59 6.47 7.46
C ALA A 65 -8.77 7.98 7.75
N PRO A 66 -8.03 8.62 8.70
CA PRO A 66 -8.23 10.03 9.01
C PRO A 66 -7.56 11.01 8.02
N HIS A 67 -6.64 10.54 7.16
CA HIS A 67 -5.97 11.41 6.18
C HIS A 67 -6.40 11.10 4.74
N PRO A 68 -5.73 10.24 3.94
CA PRO A 68 -6.04 10.12 2.53
C PRO A 68 -7.45 9.59 2.26
N ALA A 69 -8.04 8.76 3.14
CA ALA A 69 -9.41 8.27 2.94
C ALA A 69 -10.46 9.37 3.11
N VAL A 70 -10.26 10.30 4.06
CA VAL A 70 -11.12 11.50 4.18
C VAL A 70 -10.91 12.42 2.99
N TYR A 71 -9.66 12.71 2.62
CA TYR A 71 -9.34 13.70 1.58
C TYR A 71 -9.79 13.26 0.18
N SER A 72 -9.91 11.96 -0.04
CA SER A 72 -10.45 11.36 -1.27
C SER A 72 -11.88 10.84 -1.13
N GLN A 73 -12.48 10.96 0.05
CA GLN A 73 -13.78 10.35 0.41
C GLN A 73 -13.90 8.85 0.06
N ALA A 74 -12.76 8.14 0.02
CA ALA A 74 -12.71 6.70 -0.24
C ALA A 74 -13.23 5.86 0.95
N ALA A 75 -13.35 6.48 2.12
CA ALA A 75 -14.11 6.01 3.27
C ALA A 75 -15.10 7.09 3.71
N SER A 76 -16.12 6.69 4.48
CA SER A 76 -16.92 7.67 5.23
C SER A 76 -16.09 8.27 6.35
N PHE A 77 -16.49 9.44 6.82
CA PHE A 77 -15.85 10.16 7.90
C PHE A 77 -16.86 10.99 8.67
N ALA A 78 -16.55 11.29 9.92
CA ALA A 78 -17.36 12.18 10.74
C ALA A 78 -17.21 13.62 10.23
N ASN A 79 -18.33 14.27 9.90
CA ASN A 79 -18.36 15.68 9.47
C ASN A 79 -18.30 16.63 10.67
N GLY A 80 -17.16 16.60 11.36
CA GLY A 80 -16.83 17.46 12.48
C GLY A 80 -15.78 18.51 12.09
N SER A 81 -15.66 19.56 12.91
CA SER A 81 -14.78 20.71 12.66
C SER A 81 -13.34 20.36 12.29
N GLU A 82 -12.82 19.23 12.77
CA GLU A 82 -11.45 18.77 12.53
C GLU A 82 -11.30 17.75 11.37
N ALA A 83 -12.33 17.52 10.54
CA ALA A 83 -12.31 16.43 9.55
C ALA A 83 -11.11 16.48 8.59
N TYR A 84 -10.60 17.67 8.24
CA TYR A 84 -9.44 17.82 7.35
C TYR A 84 -8.13 18.12 8.08
N ARG A 85 -8.12 18.02 9.41
CA ARG A 85 -6.93 18.23 10.23
C ARG A 85 -5.86 17.19 9.91
N GLN A 86 -4.61 17.66 9.83
CA GLN A 86 -3.45 16.78 9.76
C GLN A 86 -2.94 16.51 11.18
N ILE A 87 -2.90 15.24 11.56
CA ILE A 87 -2.49 14.82 12.90
C ILE A 87 -0.99 14.53 12.88
N ASP A 88 -0.20 15.52 13.31
CA ASP A 88 1.26 15.50 13.22
C ASP A 88 1.90 14.21 13.75
N GLY A 89 1.47 13.69 14.90
CA GLY A 89 2.01 12.45 15.45
C GLY A 89 1.74 11.20 14.57
N TYR A 90 0.60 11.15 13.89
CA TYR A 90 0.28 10.02 13.00
C TYR A 90 1.04 10.13 11.68
N ILE A 91 1.15 11.34 11.13
CA ILE A 91 1.95 11.63 9.95
C ILE A 91 3.44 11.39 10.23
N GLY A 92 3.93 11.82 11.40
CA GLY A 92 5.29 11.64 11.87
C GLY A 92 5.69 10.18 12.00
N ASN A 93 4.83 9.33 12.58
CA ASN A 93 5.09 7.91 12.61
C ASN A 93 5.10 7.30 11.21
N TYR A 94 4.12 7.62 10.34
CA TYR A 94 4.13 7.13 8.96
C TYR A 94 5.36 7.64 8.18
N TRP A 95 5.87 8.82 8.50
CA TRP A 95 7.13 9.32 7.94
C TRP A 95 8.33 8.49 8.43
N SER A 96 8.51 8.39 9.74
CA SER A 96 9.62 7.68 10.38
C SER A 96 9.69 6.20 9.99
N ASP A 97 8.54 5.52 9.92
CA ASP A 97 8.39 4.11 9.56
C ASP A 97 8.91 3.76 8.15
N PHE A 98 9.12 4.77 7.28
CA PHE A 98 9.77 4.59 5.98
C PHE A 98 11.30 4.55 6.09
N TYR A 99 11.87 5.37 6.98
CA TYR A 99 13.30 5.60 7.12
C TYR A 99 14.01 4.55 7.95
N TYR A 100 13.42 4.13 9.06
CA TYR A 100 14.01 3.15 9.97
C TYR A 100 12.92 2.26 10.58
N PRO A 101 13.28 1.06 11.07
CA PRO A 101 12.34 0.21 11.79
C PRO A 101 11.87 0.93 13.05
N ALA A 102 10.64 1.42 13.02
CA ALA A 102 10.02 2.20 14.08
C ALA A 102 8.56 1.78 14.17
N GLY A 103 8.00 1.77 15.38
CA GLY A 103 6.57 1.52 15.60
C GLY A 103 6.07 0.26 14.89
N ASN A 104 5.30 0.45 13.81
CA ASN A 104 4.65 -0.61 13.03
C ASN A 104 5.24 -0.75 11.60
N GLY A 105 6.32 -0.02 11.27
CA GLY A 105 6.95 -0.03 9.96
C GLY A 105 8.20 -0.91 9.88
N SER A 106 8.49 -1.42 8.68
CA SER A 106 9.72 -2.18 8.42
C SER A 106 10.97 -1.32 8.16
N GLY A 107 10.84 0.02 8.04
CA GLY A 107 11.96 0.90 7.71
C GLY A 107 12.62 0.60 6.36
N PRO A 108 11.85 0.49 5.25
CA PRO A 108 12.36 -0.02 3.98
C PRO A 108 13.60 0.70 3.47
N LEU A 109 13.74 2.02 3.67
CA LEU A 109 14.91 2.75 3.21
C LEU A 109 16.16 2.39 4.02
N GLY A 110 16.08 2.45 5.35
CA GLY A 110 17.20 2.10 6.24
C GLY A 110 17.63 0.64 6.09
N VAL A 111 16.67 -0.29 6.00
CA VAL A 111 16.97 -1.70 5.75
C VAL A 111 17.67 -1.88 4.40
N TYR A 112 17.23 -1.18 3.35
CA TYR A 112 17.90 -1.24 2.06
C TYR A 112 19.33 -0.68 2.10
N ARG A 113 19.59 0.39 2.87
CA ARG A 113 20.96 0.90 3.07
C ARG A 113 21.84 -0.13 3.78
N ALA A 114 21.33 -0.80 4.81
CA ALA A 114 22.05 -1.88 5.47
C ALA A 114 22.33 -3.06 4.51
N MET A 115 21.39 -3.36 3.60
CA MET A 115 21.59 -4.34 2.54
C MET A 115 22.68 -3.89 1.55
N GLU A 116 22.71 -2.63 1.13
CA GLU A 116 23.76 -2.10 0.24
C GLU A 116 25.15 -2.22 0.86
N VAL A 117 25.30 -1.83 2.14
CA VAL A 117 26.56 -1.98 2.88
C VAL A 117 26.96 -3.45 2.97
N THR A 118 26.04 -4.33 3.38
CA THR A 118 26.29 -5.76 3.50
C THR A 118 26.70 -6.37 2.15
N TYR A 119 25.97 -6.04 1.08
CA TYR A 119 26.24 -6.50 -0.28
C TYR A 119 27.61 -6.05 -0.79
N ALA A 120 28.00 -4.80 -0.51
CA ALA A 120 29.30 -4.26 -0.92
C ALA A 120 30.49 -4.98 -0.28
N THR A 121 30.31 -5.61 0.89
CA THR A 121 31.38 -6.38 1.56
C THR A 121 31.56 -7.81 1.02
N LEU A 122 30.62 -8.29 0.21
CA LEU A 122 30.66 -9.63 -0.36
C LEU A 122 31.71 -9.77 -1.47
N PRO A 123 32.38 -10.93 -1.61
CA PRO A 123 33.16 -11.25 -2.80
C PRO A 123 32.29 -11.21 -4.07
N ALA A 124 32.87 -10.87 -5.23
CA ALA A 124 32.13 -10.71 -6.49
C ALA A 124 31.26 -11.93 -6.87
N ALA A 125 31.76 -13.15 -6.60
CA ALA A 125 30.99 -14.38 -6.84
C ALA A 125 29.73 -14.47 -5.96
N GLU A 126 29.82 -14.03 -4.71
CA GLU A 126 28.68 -13.99 -3.78
C GLU A 126 27.73 -12.83 -4.06
N GLN A 127 28.25 -11.70 -4.53
CA GLN A 127 27.43 -10.58 -5.03
C GLN A 127 26.52 -11.03 -6.17
N ALA A 128 27.05 -11.78 -7.14
CA ALA A 128 26.23 -12.32 -8.24
C ALA A 128 25.11 -13.25 -7.73
N ASN A 129 25.41 -14.07 -6.71
CA ASN A 129 24.42 -14.98 -6.10
C ASN A 129 23.35 -14.24 -5.29
N GLN A 130 23.68 -13.11 -4.68
CA GLN A 130 22.78 -12.38 -3.78
C GLN A 130 22.12 -11.15 -4.42
N GLU A 131 22.44 -10.82 -5.68
CA GLU A 131 21.87 -9.68 -6.39
C GLU A 131 20.33 -9.74 -6.46
N VAL A 132 19.76 -10.95 -6.51
CA VAL A 132 18.30 -11.13 -6.55
C VAL A 132 17.59 -10.49 -5.36
N TYR A 133 18.19 -10.54 -4.16
CA TYR A 133 17.67 -9.88 -2.96
C TYR A 133 17.69 -8.37 -3.12
N MET A 134 18.79 -7.82 -3.65
CA MET A 134 18.95 -6.38 -3.87
C MET A 134 17.94 -5.85 -4.89
N GLN A 135 17.69 -6.57 -5.97
CA GLN A 135 16.77 -6.13 -7.03
C GLN A 135 15.31 -6.27 -6.58
N ALA A 136 14.95 -7.34 -5.88
CA ALA A 136 13.61 -7.49 -5.30
C ALA A 136 13.31 -6.41 -4.24
N ALA A 137 14.26 -6.20 -3.31
CA ALA A 137 14.16 -5.16 -2.28
C ALA A 137 14.03 -3.76 -2.88
N LYS A 138 14.77 -3.47 -3.96
CA LYS A 138 14.71 -2.19 -4.68
C LYS A 138 13.33 -1.90 -5.25
N ILE A 139 12.68 -2.89 -5.86
CA ILE A 139 11.31 -2.73 -6.40
C ILE A 139 10.35 -2.36 -5.27
N PHE A 140 10.41 -3.05 -4.14
CA PHE A 140 9.58 -2.74 -2.97
C PHE A 140 9.88 -1.35 -2.42
N LEU A 141 11.16 -0.97 -2.28
CA LEU A 141 11.58 0.35 -1.83
C LEU A 141 11.01 1.44 -2.73
N TYR A 142 11.11 1.29 -4.05
CA TYR A 142 10.67 2.29 -5.01
C TYR A 142 9.16 2.44 -5.05
N ASP A 143 8.40 1.36 -4.87
CA ASP A 143 6.95 1.48 -4.63
C ASP A 143 6.67 2.30 -3.36
N GLN A 144 7.31 1.99 -2.23
CA GLN A 144 7.07 2.74 -0.99
C GLN A 144 7.55 4.19 -1.06
N ALA A 145 8.69 4.45 -1.72
CA ALA A 145 9.24 5.78 -1.91
C ALA A 145 8.33 6.65 -2.81
N SER A 146 7.72 6.05 -3.84
CA SER A 146 6.76 6.77 -4.68
C SER A 146 5.54 7.25 -3.89
N LYS A 147 5.06 6.45 -2.92
CA LYS A 147 3.98 6.85 -2.00
C LYS A 147 4.41 8.01 -1.12
N MET A 148 5.62 7.97 -0.57
CA MET A 148 6.17 9.07 0.22
C MET A 148 6.22 10.38 -0.59
N VAL A 149 6.71 10.32 -1.83
CA VAL A 149 6.70 11.49 -2.71
C VAL A 149 5.27 11.96 -3.02
N ASP A 150 4.35 11.06 -3.31
CA ASP A 150 2.95 11.39 -3.60
C ASP A 150 2.23 12.05 -2.43
N LEU A 151 2.63 11.75 -1.19
CA LEU A 151 2.04 12.29 0.02
C LEU A 151 2.69 13.62 0.42
N PHE A 152 4.02 13.72 0.35
CA PHE A 152 4.79 14.81 0.96
C PHE A 152 5.52 15.73 -0.03
N GLY A 153 5.78 15.29 -1.27
CA GLY A 153 6.65 16.01 -2.20
C GLY A 153 8.11 15.59 -2.07
N ASP A 154 9.02 16.56 -1.92
CA ASP A 154 10.45 16.28 -1.79
C ASP A 154 10.69 15.45 -0.51
N ILE A 155 11.59 14.46 -0.55
CA ILE A 155 11.88 13.61 0.61
C ILE A 155 13.38 13.34 0.72
N PRO A 156 13.93 13.18 1.94
CA PRO A 156 15.22 12.54 2.09
C PRO A 156 15.24 11.16 1.44
N PHE A 157 16.19 10.89 0.55
CA PHE A 157 16.28 9.58 -0.11
C PHE A 157 17.71 9.17 -0.40
N SER A 158 18.42 9.91 -1.26
CA SER A 158 19.78 9.57 -1.70
C SER A 158 20.81 9.57 -0.55
N GLU A 159 20.66 10.47 0.43
CA GLU A 159 21.56 10.57 1.58
C GLU A 159 21.01 9.94 2.87
N ALA A 160 19.72 9.59 2.89
CA ALA A 160 19.08 9.05 4.07
C ALA A 160 19.53 7.60 4.34
N GLY A 161 19.74 7.28 5.62
CA GLY A 161 20.25 6.00 6.09
C GLY A 161 21.76 5.81 5.88
N SER A 162 22.53 6.89 5.68
CA SER A 162 23.98 6.80 5.41
C SER A 162 24.83 6.35 6.59
N LEU A 163 24.30 6.36 7.82
CA LEU A 163 25.07 6.10 9.05
C LEU A 163 25.85 4.78 8.99
N GLU A 164 25.21 3.70 8.55
CA GLU A 164 25.82 2.37 8.42
C GLU A 164 26.98 2.35 7.41
N ALA A 165 26.92 3.20 6.39
CA ALA A 165 27.94 3.29 5.35
C ALA A 165 29.09 4.24 5.72
N THR A 166 28.80 5.32 6.44
CA THR A 166 29.74 6.43 6.67
C THR A 166 30.27 6.50 8.09
N ASN A 167 29.66 5.81 9.06
CA ASN A 167 29.89 5.98 10.50
C ASN A 167 29.82 7.44 10.96
N ALA A 168 29.03 8.27 10.28
CA ALA A 168 28.87 9.69 10.56
C ALA A 168 27.39 10.07 10.57
N ILE A 169 26.95 10.74 11.64
CA ILE A 169 25.62 11.32 11.72
C ILE A 169 25.58 12.52 10.78
N LYS A 170 24.70 12.47 9.79
CA LYS A 170 24.45 13.54 8.82
C LYS A 170 22.96 13.72 8.65
N ASP A 171 22.51 14.96 8.72
CA ASP A 171 21.15 15.33 8.33
C ASP A 171 21.01 15.12 6.82
N PRO A 172 20.09 14.26 6.35
CA PRO A 172 19.97 14.01 4.92
C PRO A 172 19.21 15.16 4.25
N LYS A 173 19.69 15.58 3.07
CA LYS A 173 18.98 16.56 2.24
C LYS A 173 17.67 15.99 1.69
N PHE A 174 16.73 16.87 1.37
CA PHE A 174 15.50 16.53 0.66
C PHE A 174 15.79 16.45 -0.85
N ASP A 175 15.54 15.29 -1.45
CA ASP A 175 15.67 15.11 -2.89
C ASP A 175 14.45 15.68 -3.61
N ASP A 176 14.69 16.38 -4.72
CA ASP A 176 13.63 16.92 -5.57
C ASP A 176 12.70 15.81 -6.05
N ALA A 177 11.40 15.97 -5.80
CA ALA A 177 10.39 14.97 -6.06
C ALA A 177 10.34 14.53 -7.54
N LYS A 178 10.52 15.46 -8.48
CA LYS A 178 10.48 15.17 -9.92
C LYS A 178 11.70 14.36 -10.34
N ALA A 179 12.90 14.78 -9.94
CA ALA A 179 14.14 14.08 -10.22
C ALA A 179 14.18 12.68 -9.58
N LEU A 180 13.67 12.56 -8.34
CA LEU A 180 13.54 11.28 -7.66
C LEU A 180 12.58 10.37 -8.43
N TYR A 181 11.43 10.85 -8.88
CA TYR A 181 10.51 10.06 -9.71
C TYR A 181 11.17 9.50 -10.99
N THR A 182 11.98 10.31 -11.68
CA THR A 182 12.76 9.85 -12.84
C THR A 182 13.73 8.73 -12.45
N THR A 183 14.37 8.85 -11.29
CA THR A 183 15.27 7.81 -10.74
C THR A 183 14.51 6.52 -10.45
N LEU A 184 13.35 6.60 -9.79
CA LEU A 184 12.52 5.43 -9.47
C LEU A 184 12.06 4.72 -10.75
N ILE A 185 11.56 5.48 -11.75
CA ILE A 185 11.10 4.92 -13.03
C ILE A 185 12.22 4.18 -13.75
N LYS A 186 13.42 4.77 -13.81
CA LYS A 186 14.58 4.13 -14.44
C LYS A 186 14.97 2.86 -13.68
N GLY A 187 15.09 2.95 -12.36
CA GLY A 187 15.55 1.80 -11.57
C GLY A 187 14.54 0.65 -11.53
N LEU A 188 13.23 0.90 -11.72
CA LEU A 188 12.23 -0.14 -11.96
C LEU A 188 12.42 -0.82 -13.33
N ASP A 189 12.80 -0.07 -14.37
CA ASP A 189 13.13 -0.62 -15.70
C ASP A 189 14.39 -1.50 -15.65
N ASP A 190 15.43 -1.02 -14.96
CA ASP A 190 16.67 -1.77 -14.72
C ASP A 190 16.38 -3.08 -13.96
N ALA A 191 15.55 -3.02 -12.89
CA ALA A 191 15.17 -4.21 -12.13
C ALA A 191 14.33 -5.20 -12.96
N ALA A 192 13.40 -4.71 -13.78
CA ALA A 192 12.62 -5.56 -14.69
C ALA A 192 13.54 -6.27 -15.71
N THR A 193 14.57 -5.59 -16.20
CA THR A 193 15.58 -6.15 -17.10
C THR A 193 16.44 -7.20 -16.39
N TYR A 194 16.81 -6.97 -15.13
CA TYR A 194 17.47 -8.00 -14.31
C TYR A 194 16.61 -9.28 -14.23
N PHE A 195 15.35 -9.17 -13.80
CA PHE A 195 14.47 -10.35 -13.65
C PHE A 195 14.11 -11.03 -14.97
N ALA A 196 14.21 -10.34 -16.11
CA ALA A 196 14.06 -10.96 -17.43
C ALA A 196 15.18 -11.97 -17.74
N ASN A 197 16.37 -11.76 -17.16
CA ASN A 197 17.58 -12.54 -17.45
C ASN A 197 18.07 -13.39 -16.27
N ALA A 198 17.57 -13.12 -15.07
CA ALA A 198 18.01 -13.76 -13.84
C ALA A 198 17.82 -15.28 -13.88
N LYS A 199 18.90 -16.01 -13.56
CA LYS A 199 18.91 -17.46 -13.39
C LYS A 199 19.57 -17.78 -12.07
N LEU A 200 18.77 -18.22 -11.10
CA LEU A 200 19.28 -18.54 -9.78
C LEU A 200 19.90 -19.94 -9.77
N SER A 201 21.02 -20.08 -9.06
CA SER A 201 21.65 -21.40 -8.86
C SER A 201 20.76 -22.32 -7.99
N ALA A 202 21.06 -23.62 -8.01
CA ALA A 202 20.36 -24.61 -7.19
C ALA A 202 20.44 -24.31 -5.68
N THR A 203 21.44 -23.56 -5.24
CA THR A 203 21.60 -23.14 -3.84
C THR A 203 20.83 -21.85 -3.53
N VAL A 204 20.83 -20.88 -4.46
CA VAL A 204 20.20 -19.57 -4.24
C VAL A 204 18.68 -19.65 -4.37
N ALA A 205 18.15 -20.42 -5.32
CA ALA A 205 16.71 -20.46 -5.59
C ALA A 205 15.86 -20.86 -4.36
N PRO A 206 16.17 -21.95 -3.62
CA PRO A 206 15.43 -22.31 -2.41
C PRO A 206 15.57 -21.26 -1.29
N ALA A 207 16.75 -20.66 -1.14
CA ALA A 207 16.99 -19.63 -0.13
C ALA A 207 16.22 -18.34 -0.42
N PHE A 208 16.14 -17.93 -1.69
CA PHE A 208 15.35 -16.77 -2.12
C PHE A 208 13.85 -17.03 -1.94
N ASN A 209 13.37 -18.21 -2.36
CA ASN A 209 11.98 -18.63 -2.17
C ASN A 209 11.52 -18.54 -0.70
N LYS A 210 12.37 -18.99 0.24
CA LYS A 210 12.07 -18.94 1.68
C LYS A 210 12.04 -17.51 2.25
N ALA A 211 12.92 -16.63 1.77
CA ALA A 211 13.01 -15.25 2.24
C ALA A 211 11.95 -14.34 1.61
N ASP A 212 11.50 -14.67 0.40
CA ASP A 212 10.49 -13.91 -0.33
C ASP A 212 9.08 -14.24 0.15
N ILE A 213 8.68 -13.58 1.23
CA ILE A 213 7.32 -13.68 1.78
C ILE A 213 6.24 -13.00 0.92
N LEU A 214 6.63 -12.31 -0.16
CA LEU A 214 5.70 -11.62 -1.05
C LEU A 214 5.34 -12.47 -2.27
N LEU A 215 6.35 -12.94 -3.01
CA LEU A 215 6.18 -13.62 -4.31
C LEU A 215 6.74 -15.04 -4.34
N THR A 216 7.22 -15.55 -3.19
CA THR A 216 7.65 -16.95 -3.03
C THR A 216 8.72 -17.33 -4.06
N GLY A 217 9.64 -16.42 -4.33
CA GLY A 217 10.77 -16.60 -5.24
C GLY A 217 10.42 -16.54 -6.73
N ASN A 218 9.19 -16.12 -7.09
CA ASN A 218 8.76 -16.09 -8.48
C ASN A 218 9.34 -14.87 -9.23
N LEU A 219 10.38 -15.12 -10.04
CA LEU A 219 11.10 -14.09 -10.79
C LEU A 219 10.22 -13.37 -11.83
N ASP A 220 9.32 -14.08 -12.50
CA ASP A 220 8.40 -13.45 -13.47
C ASP A 220 7.42 -12.50 -12.78
N LYS A 221 6.94 -12.85 -11.58
CA LYS A 221 6.11 -11.94 -10.79
C LYS A 221 6.88 -10.71 -10.33
N TRP A 222 8.15 -10.83 -9.95
CA TRP A 222 8.99 -9.66 -9.63
C TRP A 222 9.18 -8.74 -10.84
N ARG A 223 9.42 -9.32 -12.02
CA ARG A 223 9.48 -8.58 -13.29
C ARG A 223 8.17 -7.85 -13.59
N ARG A 224 7.03 -8.53 -13.45
CA ARG A 224 5.69 -7.95 -13.64
C ARG A 224 5.41 -6.84 -12.65
N TYR A 225 5.80 -7.03 -11.39
CA TYR A 225 5.63 -6.03 -10.35
C TYR A 225 6.40 -4.76 -10.69
N ALA A 226 7.69 -4.87 -11.05
CA ALA A 226 8.52 -3.75 -11.48
C ALA A 226 7.91 -2.97 -12.65
N ASN A 227 7.51 -3.67 -13.72
CA ASN A 227 6.88 -3.04 -14.88
C ASN A 227 5.53 -2.39 -14.56
N SER A 228 4.75 -2.97 -13.66
CA SER A 228 3.42 -2.45 -13.30
C SER A 228 3.51 -1.20 -12.43
N ILE A 229 4.46 -1.15 -11.49
CA ILE A 229 4.73 0.10 -10.75
C ILE A 229 5.32 1.15 -11.68
N ARG A 230 6.22 0.77 -12.60
CA ARG A 230 6.73 1.70 -13.62
C ARG A 230 5.60 2.31 -14.44
N LEU A 231 4.64 1.50 -14.89
CA LEU A 231 3.43 1.98 -15.58
C LEU A 231 2.62 2.95 -14.70
N ARG A 232 2.40 2.63 -13.41
CA ARG A 232 1.73 3.54 -12.45
C ARG A 232 2.44 4.89 -12.38
N LEU A 233 3.77 4.92 -12.23
CA LEU A 233 4.54 6.17 -12.09
C LEU A 233 4.58 7.00 -13.38
N LEU A 234 4.67 6.34 -14.54
CA LEU A 234 4.57 7.00 -15.84
C LEU A 234 3.18 7.64 -16.03
N MET A 235 2.11 6.94 -15.66
CA MET A 235 0.76 7.51 -15.72
C MET A 235 0.55 8.61 -14.67
N ARG A 236 1.14 8.47 -13.47
CA ARG A 236 1.12 9.49 -12.40
C ARG A 236 1.67 10.84 -12.89
N THR A 237 2.76 10.80 -13.65
CA THR A 237 3.48 11.98 -14.17
C THR A 237 3.06 12.41 -15.57
N SER A 238 2.10 11.71 -16.18
CA SER A 238 1.71 11.91 -17.59
C SER A 238 1.06 13.26 -17.94
N PHE A 239 0.66 14.08 -16.96
CA PHE A 239 0.22 15.46 -17.22
C PHE A 239 1.38 16.47 -17.10
N VAL A 240 2.51 16.08 -16.52
CA VAL A 240 3.73 16.91 -16.42
C VAL A 240 4.54 16.82 -17.70
N ASP A 241 4.75 15.60 -18.19
CA ASP A 241 5.48 15.31 -19.42
C ASP A 241 4.73 14.23 -20.22
N GLU A 242 3.71 14.69 -20.93
CA GLU A 242 2.85 13.79 -21.71
C GLU A 242 3.59 13.13 -22.87
N ALA A 243 4.55 13.81 -23.50
CA ALA A 243 5.26 13.28 -24.66
C ALA A 243 6.12 12.06 -24.29
N THR A 244 6.89 12.17 -23.19
CA THR A 244 7.68 11.04 -22.67
C THR A 244 6.76 9.93 -22.19
N ALA A 245 5.74 10.24 -21.38
CA ALA A 245 4.83 9.23 -20.85
C ALA A 245 4.12 8.46 -21.97
N ARG A 246 3.59 9.16 -22.98
CA ARG A 246 2.94 8.56 -24.15
C ARG A 246 3.85 7.57 -24.86
N THR A 247 5.06 8.02 -25.20
CA THR A 247 6.02 7.21 -25.97
C THR A 247 6.43 5.97 -25.18
N THR A 248 6.82 6.13 -23.91
CA THR A 248 7.26 5.01 -23.08
C THR A 248 6.13 4.03 -22.79
N VAL A 249 4.94 4.52 -22.42
CA VAL A 249 3.80 3.66 -22.08
C VAL A 249 3.33 2.88 -23.30
N LEU A 250 3.11 3.53 -24.45
CA LEU A 250 2.66 2.81 -25.65
C LEU A 250 3.67 1.73 -26.08
N ASN A 251 4.97 2.01 -25.97
CA ASN A 251 6.01 1.00 -26.20
C ASN A 251 5.94 -0.17 -25.21
N MET A 252 5.66 0.09 -23.92
CA MET A 252 5.45 -0.97 -22.94
C MET A 252 4.23 -1.83 -23.31
N LEU A 253 3.12 -1.19 -23.69
CA LEU A 253 1.86 -1.88 -23.98
C LEU A 253 1.88 -2.66 -25.30
N SER A 254 2.66 -2.23 -26.29
CA SER A 254 2.82 -2.95 -27.56
C SER A 254 3.81 -4.12 -27.48
N ASN A 255 4.65 -4.17 -26.44
CA ASN A 255 5.73 -5.16 -26.29
C ASN A 255 5.57 -5.97 -24.99
N SER A 256 4.42 -6.61 -24.81
CA SER A 256 4.07 -7.35 -23.58
C SER A 256 5.03 -8.48 -23.21
N THR A 257 5.76 -9.05 -24.17
CA THR A 257 6.84 -10.02 -23.91
C THR A 257 8.02 -9.40 -23.16
N ASN A 258 8.35 -8.15 -23.47
CA ASN A 258 9.45 -7.41 -22.84
C ASN A 258 9.01 -6.71 -21.56
N PHE A 259 7.76 -6.27 -21.52
CA PHE A 259 7.16 -5.57 -20.40
C PHE A 259 5.92 -6.32 -19.89
N PRO A 260 6.07 -7.56 -19.39
CA PRO A 260 4.93 -8.27 -18.83
C PRO A 260 4.40 -7.49 -17.62
N LEU A 261 3.09 -7.41 -17.49
CA LEU A 261 2.40 -6.67 -16.43
C LEU A 261 1.59 -7.62 -15.54
N VAL A 262 1.20 -7.10 -14.37
CA VAL A 262 0.20 -7.71 -13.50
C VAL A 262 -1.16 -7.32 -14.05
N ASP A 263 -1.58 -7.86 -15.21
CA ASP A 263 -2.84 -7.48 -15.88
C ASP A 263 -3.85 -8.64 -15.98
N GLY A 264 -3.51 -9.79 -15.38
CA GLY A 264 -4.31 -11.02 -15.43
C GLY A 264 -4.58 -11.49 -16.86
N ASN A 265 -3.71 -11.14 -17.82
CA ASN A 265 -3.90 -11.38 -19.25
C ASN A 265 -5.22 -10.80 -19.80
N ASN A 266 -5.73 -9.73 -19.18
CA ASN A 266 -7.05 -9.13 -19.44
C ASN A 266 -8.25 -10.08 -19.19
N VAL A 267 -8.06 -11.16 -18.44
CA VAL A 267 -9.15 -12.07 -18.07
C VAL A 267 -9.93 -11.47 -16.92
N GLY A 268 -11.26 -11.30 -17.10
CA GLY A 268 -12.15 -10.74 -16.08
C GLY A 268 -12.25 -11.64 -14.84
N SER A 269 -12.50 -12.94 -15.03
CA SER A 269 -12.62 -13.95 -13.97
C SER A 269 -11.28 -14.52 -13.53
N TYR A 270 -10.29 -13.64 -13.32
CA TYR A 270 -8.95 -14.04 -12.90
C TYR A 270 -8.90 -14.50 -11.43
N THR A 271 -7.75 -15.05 -11.02
CA THR A 271 -7.50 -15.46 -9.63
C THR A 271 -6.60 -14.44 -8.95
N PRO A 272 -7.13 -13.56 -8.07
CA PRO A 272 -6.34 -12.54 -7.38
C PRO A 272 -5.15 -13.10 -6.62
N ALA A 273 -5.34 -14.16 -5.83
CA ALA A 273 -4.30 -14.76 -4.99
C ALA A 273 -3.03 -15.19 -5.77
N THR A 274 -3.17 -15.58 -7.04
CA THR A 274 -2.04 -16.04 -7.85
C THR A 274 -1.59 -15.02 -8.88
N THR A 275 -2.35 -13.96 -9.13
CA THR A 275 -2.04 -12.95 -10.16
C THR A 275 -1.54 -11.66 -9.54
N ASP A 276 -2.27 -11.14 -8.55
CA ASP A 276 -1.98 -9.85 -7.93
C ASP A 276 -0.74 -9.92 -7.04
N ILE A 277 -0.18 -8.74 -6.77
CA ILE A 277 0.94 -8.60 -5.82
C ILE A 277 0.34 -8.28 -4.46
N LEU A 278 0.11 -9.34 -3.69
CA LEU A 278 -0.59 -9.31 -2.41
C LEU A 278 0.31 -9.83 -1.29
N LEU A 279 0.62 -8.98 -0.31
CA LEU A 279 1.31 -9.40 0.91
C LEU A 279 0.32 -10.11 1.83
N GLN A 280 0.41 -11.44 1.89
CA GLN A 280 -0.50 -12.23 2.71
C GLN A 280 -0.31 -11.93 4.21
N PRO A 281 -1.38 -12.00 5.02
CA PRO A 281 -1.24 -11.94 6.47
C PRO A 281 -0.34 -13.07 6.97
N LEU A 282 0.38 -12.82 8.05
CA LEU A 282 1.14 -13.87 8.72
C LEU A 282 0.18 -14.94 9.23
N THR A 283 0.61 -16.20 9.22
CA THR A 283 -0.19 -17.32 9.75
C THR A 283 -0.54 -17.18 11.23
N THR A 284 0.25 -16.37 11.95
CA THR A 284 0.04 -16.01 13.35
C THR A 284 -0.85 -14.78 13.55
N ASN A 285 -1.29 -14.10 12.47
CA ASN A 285 -2.15 -12.94 12.59
C ASN A 285 -3.56 -13.36 13.03
N THR A 286 -3.98 -12.86 14.19
CA THR A 286 -5.32 -13.08 14.76
C THR A 286 -6.17 -11.83 14.78
N ASN A 287 -5.62 -10.67 14.39
CA ASN A 287 -6.30 -9.39 14.47
C ASN A 287 -7.07 -9.09 13.19
N SER A 288 -8.30 -8.59 13.35
CA SER A 288 -9.10 -8.01 12.27
C SER A 288 -8.96 -6.49 12.24
N LEU A 289 -9.44 -5.87 11.16
CA LEU A 289 -9.53 -4.40 11.06
C LEU A 289 -10.70 -3.80 11.83
N ARG A 290 -11.51 -4.61 12.54
CA ARG A 290 -12.72 -4.19 13.25
C ARG A 290 -12.50 -2.89 14.04
N SER A 291 -11.62 -2.92 15.03
CA SER A 291 -11.37 -1.77 15.90
C SER A 291 -10.87 -0.56 15.11
N ALA A 292 -10.01 -0.79 14.12
CA ALA A 292 -9.43 0.28 13.30
C ALA A 292 -10.50 1.07 12.52
N ILE A 293 -11.51 0.34 12.05
CA ILE A 293 -12.59 0.85 11.21
C ILE A 293 -13.73 1.43 12.07
N THR A 294 -14.09 0.77 13.18
CA THR A 294 -15.26 1.13 13.99
C THR A 294 -15.02 2.22 15.01
N GLU A 295 -13.80 2.39 15.54
CA GLU A 295 -13.52 3.40 16.59
C GLU A 295 -13.68 4.85 16.14
N ILE A 296 -13.59 5.13 14.84
CA ILE A 296 -13.74 6.48 14.27
C ILE A 296 -14.85 6.58 13.24
N ASN A 297 -15.80 5.63 13.25
CA ASN A 297 -16.99 5.68 12.41
C ASN A 297 -16.71 5.77 10.90
N THR A 298 -15.62 5.15 10.43
CA THR A 298 -15.20 5.18 9.00
C THR A 298 -15.81 4.04 8.18
N TYR A 299 -16.79 3.34 8.76
CA TYR A 299 -17.36 2.11 8.24
C TYR A 299 -18.65 2.30 7.47
N PHE A 300 -19.23 3.50 7.36
CA PHE A 300 -20.39 3.71 6.50
C PHE A 300 -20.00 3.71 5.03
N ALA A 301 -20.94 3.33 4.17
CA ALA A 301 -20.77 3.43 2.72
C ALA A 301 -20.59 4.90 2.31
N PRO A 302 -19.50 5.27 1.59
CA PRO A 302 -19.29 6.62 1.09
C PRO A 302 -20.38 7.04 0.09
N ASP A 303 -20.86 8.28 0.22
CA ASP A 303 -21.98 8.84 -0.57
C ASP A 303 -21.75 8.71 -2.08
N TYR A 304 -20.66 9.29 -2.58
CA TYR A 304 -20.37 9.27 -4.01
C TYR A 304 -20.20 7.84 -4.56
N ALA A 305 -19.48 6.98 -3.84
CA ALA A 305 -19.27 5.59 -4.25
C ALA A 305 -20.61 4.88 -4.45
N LEU A 306 -21.45 4.84 -3.43
CA LEU A 306 -22.67 4.05 -3.49
C LEU A 306 -23.78 4.73 -4.33
N ASN A 307 -24.06 6.02 -4.09
CA ASN A 307 -25.20 6.70 -4.69
C ASN A 307 -24.94 7.18 -6.12
N LYS A 308 -23.68 7.50 -6.49
CA LYS A 308 -23.36 8.03 -7.83
C LYS A 308 -22.78 6.99 -8.77
N LEU A 309 -22.04 6.01 -8.26
CA LEU A 309 -21.39 5.00 -9.11
C LEU A 309 -22.09 3.64 -9.04
N MET A 310 -22.26 3.08 -7.84
CA MET A 310 -22.62 1.67 -7.71
C MET A 310 -24.11 1.39 -7.89
N LEU A 311 -25.00 2.10 -7.18
CA LEU A 311 -26.45 1.90 -7.27
C LEU A 311 -26.98 2.14 -8.69
N PRO A 312 -26.63 3.25 -9.39
CA PRO A 312 -27.09 3.47 -10.76
C PRO A 312 -26.56 2.44 -11.77
N ALA A 313 -25.51 1.70 -11.43
CA ALA A 313 -24.91 0.69 -12.28
C ALA A 313 -25.41 -0.74 -11.98
N ASN A 314 -26.26 -0.93 -10.96
CA ASN A 314 -26.57 -2.24 -10.40
C ASN A 314 -25.29 -3.05 -10.12
N ASP A 315 -24.31 -2.38 -9.51
CA ASP A 315 -22.96 -2.91 -9.38
C ASP A 315 -22.92 -4.18 -8.52
N PRO A 316 -22.41 -5.32 -9.04
CA PRO A 316 -22.37 -6.59 -8.32
C PRO A 316 -21.42 -6.58 -7.13
N ARG A 317 -20.58 -5.53 -6.97
CA ARG A 317 -19.72 -5.35 -5.79
C ARG A 317 -20.49 -4.85 -4.58
N ILE A 318 -21.69 -4.27 -4.72
CA ILE A 318 -22.43 -3.71 -3.57
C ILE A 318 -22.58 -4.70 -2.40
N PRO A 319 -23.10 -5.93 -2.60
CA PRO A 319 -23.24 -6.89 -1.49
C PRO A 319 -21.91 -7.50 -1.03
N LEU A 320 -20.83 -7.35 -1.80
CA LEU A 320 -19.49 -7.77 -1.39
C LEU A 320 -18.83 -6.69 -0.53
N VAL A 321 -19.11 -5.41 -0.82
CA VAL A 321 -18.43 -4.29 -0.17
C VAL A 321 -19.22 -3.76 1.02
N TYR A 322 -20.55 -3.89 1.01
CA TYR A 322 -21.41 -3.33 2.04
C TYR A 322 -22.44 -4.30 2.59
N ASP A 323 -22.73 -4.16 3.88
CA ASP A 323 -23.86 -4.74 4.58
C ASP A 323 -25.03 -3.75 4.65
N LYS A 324 -26.26 -4.27 4.55
CA LYS A 324 -27.45 -3.53 4.94
C LYS A 324 -27.50 -3.56 6.46
N PHE A 325 -26.92 -2.55 7.10
CA PHE A 325 -26.99 -2.33 8.54
C PHE A 325 -28.45 -2.26 9.02
N GLY A 326 -28.72 -1.98 10.29
CA GLY A 326 -30.10 -1.98 10.75
C GLY A 326 -30.25 -1.69 12.23
N GLN A 327 -31.33 -2.21 12.80
CA GLN A 327 -31.70 -1.99 14.20
C GLN A 327 -31.96 -3.32 14.89
N THR A 328 -31.61 -3.39 16.17
CA THR A 328 -32.03 -4.51 17.02
C THR A 328 -33.40 -4.20 17.60
N VAL A 329 -34.40 -5.03 17.25
CA VAL A 329 -35.77 -4.94 17.77
C VAL A 329 -36.06 -6.25 18.49
N ASN A 330 -36.48 -6.18 19.76
CA ASN A 330 -36.76 -7.36 20.59
C ASN A 330 -35.61 -8.39 20.58
N ASN A 331 -34.36 -7.94 20.75
CA ASN A 331 -33.13 -8.74 20.72
C ASN A 331 -32.83 -9.46 19.39
N VAL A 332 -33.51 -9.10 18.29
CA VAL A 332 -33.25 -9.61 16.95
C VAL A 332 -32.75 -8.46 16.07
N PHE A 333 -31.62 -8.66 15.40
CA PHE A 333 -31.12 -7.69 14.43
C PHE A 333 -31.97 -7.73 13.15
N VAL A 334 -32.52 -6.58 12.78
CA VAL A 334 -33.35 -6.40 11.58
C VAL A 334 -32.59 -5.52 10.59
N PRO A 335 -32.10 -6.06 9.46
CA PRO A 335 -31.39 -5.28 8.46
C PRO A 335 -32.34 -4.36 7.69
N ASN A 336 -31.79 -3.24 7.19
CA ASN A 336 -32.48 -2.33 6.30
C ASN A 336 -32.87 -3.03 4.98
N LYS A 337 -33.99 -2.60 4.37
CA LYS A 337 -34.46 -3.16 3.09
C LYS A 337 -33.49 -2.88 1.93
N ASN A 338 -32.98 -1.65 1.87
CA ASN A 338 -32.17 -1.14 0.77
C ASN A 338 -30.78 -0.73 1.25
N PHE A 339 -29.80 -0.82 0.34
CA PHE A 339 -28.50 -0.19 0.56
C PHE A 339 -28.65 1.33 0.51
N ARG A 340 -27.98 2.05 1.42
CA ARG A 340 -28.03 3.52 1.51
C ARG A 340 -26.69 4.04 1.97
N ALA A 341 -26.10 5.00 1.27
CA ALA A 341 -24.89 5.65 1.78
C ALA A 341 -25.19 6.77 2.76
N MET A 342 -24.27 6.98 3.70
CA MET A 342 -24.31 8.11 4.62
C MET A 342 -24.09 9.40 3.82
N PRO A 343 -25.01 10.37 3.85
CA PRO A 343 -24.86 11.62 3.09
C PRO A 343 -23.64 12.41 3.56
N VAL A 344 -22.82 12.86 2.61
CA VAL A 344 -21.63 13.66 2.93
C VAL A 344 -21.98 15.05 3.46
N THR A 345 -23.22 15.51 3.27
CA THR A 345 -23.70 16.82 3.74
C THR A 345 -24.26 16.82 5.16
N TYR A 346 -24.36 15.65 5.81
CA TYR A 346 -24.84 15.57 7.18
C TYR A 346 -23.78 16.11 8.15
N THR A 347 -24.20 16.88 9.15
CA THR A 347 -23.37 17.20 10.32
C THR A 347 -23.07 15.94 11.12
N SER A 348 -22.02 15.92 11.95
CA SER A 348 -21.75 14.79 12.86
C SER A 348 -22.97 14.37 13.68
N ASN A 349 -23.74 15.32 14.23
CA ASN A 349 -24.93 15.01 15.02
C ASN A 349 -26.03 14.30 14.18
N GLN A 350 -26.22 14.70 12.93
CA GLN A 350 -27.14 14.01 12.01
C GLN A 350 -26.64 12.61 11.66
N GLN A 351 -25.33 12.41 11.50
CA GLN A 351 -24.74 11.09 11.28
C GLN A 351 -25.00 10.18 12.50
N ASP A 352 -24.73 10.66 13.71
CA ASP A 352 -24.88 9.91 14.97
C ASP A 352 -26.33 9.52 15.27
N THR A 353 -27.30 10.35 14.89
CA THR A 353 -28.72 10.07 15.14
C THR A 353 -29.35 9.18 14.07
N ALA A 354 -28.79 9.14 12.85
CA ALA A 354 -29.35 8.40 11.72
C ALA A 354 -28.56 7.14 11.33
N PHE A 355 -27.45 6.83 12.00
CA PHE A 355 -26.48 5.81 11.58
C PHE A 355 -27.08 4.43 11.27
N THR A 356 -28.09 4.00 12.03
CA THR A 356 -28.78 2.70 11.83
C THR A 356 -29.48 2.56 10.48
N LYS A 357 -29.68 3.67 9.74
CA LYS A 357 -30.37 3.71 8.45
C LYS A 357 -29.43 3.53 7.25
N TYR A 358 -28.11 3.48 7.47
CA TYR A 358 -27.12 3.53 6.40
C TYR A 358 -26.26 2.28 6.35
N SER A 359 -25.93 1.86 5.13
CA SER A 359 -25.07 0.74 4.84
C SER A 359 -23.68 0.94 5.41
N ILE A 360 -23.08 -0.18 5.81
CA ILE A 360 -21.75 -0.23 6.39
C ILE A 360 -20.86 -1.14 5.57
N LEU A 361 -19.54 -1.07 5.74
CA LEU A 361 -18.60 -2.01 5.17
C LEU A 361 -18.99 -3.45 5.54
N ASP A 362 -18.94 -4.34 4.56
CA ASP A 362 -19.34 -5.74 4.73
C ASP A 362 -18.51 -6.42 5.82
N SER A 363 -19.23 -7.14 6.67
CA SER A 363 -18.66 -7.77 7.86
C SER A 363 -17.73 -8.93 7.51
N ALA A 364 -18.03 -9.71 6.46
CA ALA A 364 -17.20 -10.82 6.03
C ALA A 364 -16.00 -10.38 5.21
N THR A 365 -16.15 -9.37 4.36
CA THR A 365 -15.08 -8.87 3.47
C THR A 365 -14.05 -8.05 4.23
N PHE A 366 -14.49 -7.22 5.19
CA PHE A 366 -13.60 -6.27 5.86
C PHE A 366 -13.62 -6.38 7.39
N ILE A 367 -14.76 -6.14 8.04
CA ILE A 367 -14.77 -5.86 9.50
C ILE A 367 -14.22 -7.06 10.31
N ASN A 368 -14.63 -8.28 9.99
CA ASN A 368 -14.18 -9.50 10.69
C ASN A 368 -13.09 -10.27 9.95
N ASN A 369 -12.65 -9.75 8.80
CA ASN A 369 -11.74 -10.50 7.96
C ASN A 369 -10.29 -10.35 8.49
N ILE A 370 -9.78 -11.41 9.11
CA ILE A 370 -8.38 -11.48 9.55
C ILE A 370 -7.42 -11.84 8.40
N LYS A 371 -7.97 -12.17 7.22
CA LYS A 371 -7.22 -12.63 6.04
C LYS A 371 -7.07 -11.56 4.96
N VAL A 372 -7.48 -10.30 5.19
CA VAL A 372 -7.30 -9.22 4.20
C VAL A 372 -5.80 -9.04 3.92
N PRO A 373 -5.34 -9.21 2.67
CA PRO A 373 -3.94 -9.06 2.34
C PRO A 373 -3.56 -7.59 2.18
N GLY A 374 -2.27 -7.30 2.28
CA GLY A 374 -1.70 -6.03 1.84
C GLY A 374 -1.68 -5.94 0.32
N ILE A 375 -2.16 -4.83 -0.23
CA ILE A 375 -2.34 -4.67 -1.67
C ILE A 375 -1.24 -3.75 -2.20
N LEU A 376 -0.33 -4.29 -3.02
CA LEU A 376 0.67 -3.46 -3.70
C LEU A 376 0.17 -3.03 -5.08
N ILE A 377 -0.26 -3.97 -5.90
CA ILE A 377 -0.86 -3.69 -7.21
C ILE A 377 -1.75 -4.85 -7.65
N THR A 378 -2.88 -4.51 -8.29
CA THR A 378 -3.87 -5.47 -8.77
C THR A 378 -3.98 -5.45 -10.29
N ALA A 379 -4.44 -6.56 -10.87
CA ALA A 379 -4.77 -6.68 -12.30
C ALA A 379 -5.77 -5.63 -12.74
N SER A 380 -6.79 -5.39 -11.91
CA SER A 380 -7.80 -4.36 -12.17
C SER A 380 -7.17 -2.97 -12.30
N GLU A 381 -6.29 -2.60 -11.38
CA GLU A 381 -5.60 -1.32 -11.44
C GLU A 381 -4.74 -1.15 -12.71
N VAL A 382 -3.96 -2.17 -13.05
CA VAL A 382 -3.11 -2.17 -14.25
C VAL A 382 -3.96 -2.03 -15.51
N ASN A 383 -5.10 -2.70 -15.58
CA ASN A 383 -6.01 -2.57 -16.70
C ASN A 383 -6.72 -1.20 -16.75
N PHE A 384 -7.00 -0.57 -15.61
CA PHE A 384 -7.44 0.84 -15.61
C PHE A 384 -6.35 1.79 -16.12
N LEU A 385 -5.09 1.57 -15.75
CA LEU A 385 -3.94 2.34 -16.27
C LEU A 385 -3.80 2.17 -17.79
N LYS A 386 -3.93 0.95 -18.29
CA LYS A 386 -3.94 0.63 -19.73
C LYS A 386 -5.11 1.29 -20.44
N ALA A 387 -6.31 1.23 -19.86
CA ALA A 387 -7.51 1.84 -20.42
C ALA A 387 -7.33 3.36 -20.58
N GLU A 388 -6.81 4.04 -19.55
CA GLU A 388 -6.51 5.48 -19.63
C GLU A 388 -5.48 5.77 -20.74
N ALA A 389 -4.37 5.01 -20.78
CA ALA A 389 -3.32 5.21 -21.77
C ALA A 389 -3.86 5.02 -23.20
N PHE A 390 -4.65 3.98 -23.45
CA PHE A 390 -5.23 3.73 -24.76
C PHE A 390 -6.32 4.73 -25.15
N GLU A 391 -7.11 5.23 -24.20
CA GLU A 391 -8.12 6.25 -24.51
C GLU A 391 -7.47 7.60 -24.83
N ARG A 392 -6.35 7.93 -24.18
CA ARG A 392 -5.62 9.17 -24.45
C ARG A 392 -4.76 9.09 -25.70
N TRP A 393 -4.12 7.94 -25.95
CA TRP A 393 -3.01 7.85 -26.90
C TRP A 393 -3.05 6.66 -27.85
N GLY A 394 -3.94 5.70 -27.62
CA GLY A 394 -4.07 4.50 -28.43
C GLY A 394 -5.38 4.47 -29.20
N THR A 395 -5.97 3.27 -29.29
CA THR A 395 -7.27 3.07 -29.94
C THR A 395 -8.36 2.89 -28.90
N THR A 396 -9.56 3.42 -29.18
CA THR A 396 -10.75 3.21 -28.34
C THR A 396 -11.09 1.72 -28.13
N ALA A 397 -10.83 0.85 -29.11
CA ALA A 397 -11.06 -0.60 -28.96
C ALA A 397 -10.16 -1.25 -27.89
N ASN A 398 -8.87 -0.92 -27.89
CA ASN A 398 -7.94 -1.36 -26.84
C ASN A 398 -8.30 -0.77 -25.49
N ALA A 399 -8.72 0.50 -25.46
CA ALA A 399 -9.15 1.16 -24.22
C ALA A 399 -10.38 0.49 -23.62
N GLN A 400 -11.38 0.18 -24.45
CA GLN A 400 -12.59 -0.54 -24.05
C GLN A 400 -12.27 -1.96 -23.54
N THR A 401 -11.42 -2.71 -24.25
CA THR A 401 -10.99 -4.04 -23.82
C THR A 401 -10.34 -4.00 -22.44
N ALA A 402 -9.40 -3.07 -22.22
CA ALA A 402 -8.72 -2.91 -20.95
C ALA A 402 -9.69 -2.46 -19.83
N TYR A 403 -10.58 -1.50 -20.12
CA TYR A 403 -11.56 -1.02 -19.14
C TYR A 403 -12.55 -2.12 -18.73
N ASN A 404 -13.08 -2.87 -19.68
CA ASN A 404 -13.99 -3.97 -19.44
C ASN A 404 -13.34 -5.08 -18.60
N ALA A 405 -12.08 -5.41 -18.91
CA ALA A 405 -11.28 -6.33 -18.10
C ALA A 405 -11.09 -5.78 -16.67
N ALA A 406 -10.74 -4.50 -16.52
CA ALA A 406 -10.52 -3.88 -15.23
C ALA A 406 -11.78 -3.92 -14.34
N LEU A 407 -12.95 -3.63 -14.90
CA LEU A 407 -14.24 -3.72 -14.20
C LEU A 407 -14.53 -5.14 -13.72
N ALA A 408 -14.45 -6.12 -14.61
CA ALA A 408 -14.70 -7.52 -14.26
C ALA A 408 -13.69 -8.03 -13.20
N GLN A 409 -12.42 -7.67 -13.34
CA GLN A 409 -11.38 -7.99 -12.38
C GLN A 409 -11.63 -7.33 -11.01
N SER A 410 -12.14 -6.10 -10.96
CA SER A 410 -12.52 -5.47 -9.70
C SER A 410 -13.61 -6.27 -8.98
N VAL A 411 -14.60 -6.80 -9.72
CA VAL A 411 -15.62 -7.70 -9.16
C VAL A 411 -14.98 -8.97 -8.59
N SER A 412 -14.10 -9.63 -9.36
CA SER A 412 -13.38 -10.83 -8.91
C SER A 412 -12.49 -10.57 -7.70
N PHE A 413 -11.85 -9.41 -7.61
CA PHE A 413 -11.03 -9.01 -6.48
C PHE A 413 -11.83 -8.89 -5.19
N TYR A 414 -12.94 -8.14 -5.19
CA TYR A 414 -13.79 -8.02 -3.99
C TYR A 414 -14.47 -9.33 -3.63
N TYR A 415 -14.82 -10.17 -4.61
CA TYR A 415 -15.34 -11.51 -4.33
C TYR A 415 -14.28 -12.39 -3.65
N TYR A 416 -13.03 -12.32 -4.08
CA TYR A 416 -11.92 -13.00 -3.42
C TYR A 416 -11.77 -12.55 -1.95
N LEU A 417 -11.79 -11.24 -1.68
CA LEU A 417 -11.72 -10.72 -0.30
C LEU A 417 -12.89 -11.23 0.56
N HIS A 418 -14.11 -11.22 0.02
CA HIS A 418 -15.30 -11.75 0.69
C HIS A 418 -15.14 -13.24 1.01
N SER A 419 -14.68 -14.03 0.03
CA SER A 419 -14.51 -15.47 0.15
C SER A 419 -13.46 -15.86 1.20
N ILE A 420 -12.28 -15.23 1.20
CA ILE A 420 -11.24 -15.52 2.19
C ILE A 420 -11.65 -15.10 3.61
N GLY A 421 -12.53 -14.11 3.72
CA GLY A 421 -13.14 -13.68 4.99
C GLY A 421 -14.22 -14.62 5.51
N GLY A 422 -14.54 -15.71 4.79
CA GLY A 422 -15.55 -16.69 5.19
C GLY A 422 -16.98 -16.33 4.75
N GLY A 423 -17.11 -15.30 3.91
CA GLY A 423 -18.36 -14.90 3.30
C GLY A 423 -19.03 -16.03 2.51
N LYS A 424 -20.37 -16.01 2.49
CA LYS A 424 -21.20 -17.09 1.92
C LYS A 424 -21.95 -16.68 0.65
N LEU A 425 -21.73 -15.46 0.16
CA LEU A 425 -22.27 -15.05 -1.13
C LEU A 425 -21.68 -15.93 -2.23
N SER A 426 -22.53 -16.38 -3.15
CA SER A 426 -22.07 -17.06 -4.36
C SER A 426 -21.31 -16.08 -5.24
N ALA A 427 -20.38 -16.60 -6.05
CA ALA A 427 -19.73 -15.80 -7.08
C ALA A 427 -20.79 -15.13 -7.98
N PRO A 428 -20.62 -13.84 -8.33
CA PRO A 428 -21.50 -13.19 -9.28
C PRO A 428 -21.61 -13.99 -10.58
N LEU A 429 -22.81 -14.10 -11.13
CA LEU A 429 -23.01 -14.81 -12.40
C LEU A 429 -22.28 -14.06 -13.51
N ALA A 430 -21.72 -14.81 -14.47
CA ALA A 430 -21.05 -14.21 -15.63
C ALA A 430 -21.99 -13.25 -16.40
N THR A 431 -23.29 -13.53 -16.42
CA THR A 431 -24.33 -12.66 -17.00
C THR A 431 -24.48 -11.33 -16.26
N ASP A 432 -24.39 -11.33 -14.93
CA ASP A 432 -24.51 -10.12 -14.11
C ASP A 432 -23.27 -9.25 -14.29
N VAL A 433 -22.09 -9.86 -14.29
CA VAL A 433 -20.82 -9.16 -14.58
C VAL A 433 -20.84 -8.58 -16.00
N ASN A 434 -21.29 -9.35 -17.00
CA ASN A 434 -21.39 -8.85 -18.38
C ASN A 434 -22.39 -7.69 -18.50
N THR A 435 -23.51 -7.74 -17.78
CA THR A 435 -24.50 -6.65 -17.75
C THR A 435 -23.92 -5.40 -17.12
N PHE A 436 -23.24 -5.55 -15.98
CA PHE A 436 -22.54 -4.46 -15.30
C PHE A 436 -21.49 -3.81 -16.21
N VAL A 437 -20.68 -4.60 -16.90
CA VAL A 437 -19.60 -4.12 -17.77
C VAL A 437 -20.12 -3.44 -19.05
N ASN A 438 -21.17 -3.98 -19.69
CA ASN A 438 -21.54 -3.58 -21.05
C ASN A 438 -22.85 -2.78 -21.15
N ALA A 439 -23.74 -2.87 -20.18
CA ALA A 439 -25.11 -2.35 -20.28
C ALA A 439 -25.53 -1.44 -19.11
N SER A 440 -24.64 -1.18 -18.14
CA SER A 440 -24.92 -0.29 -17.02
C SER A 440 -24.46 1.15 -17.29
N THR A 441 -24.72 2.05 -16.34
CA THR A 441 -24.13 3.42 -16.34
C THR A 441 -22.60 3.42 -16.28
N SER A 442 -21.98 2.30 -15.89
CA SER A 442 -20.53 2.09 -15.92
C SER A 442 -20.01 1.63 -17.29
N ALA A 443 -20.87 1.34 -18.27
CA ALA A 443 -20.44 0.88 -19.59
C ALA A 443 -19.55 1.89 -20.31
N TYR A 444 -18.60 1.40 -21.10
CA TYR A 444 -17.61 2.21 -21.82
C TYR A 444 -18.21 2.95 -23.05
N THR A 445 -18.95 4.01 -22.78
CA THR A 445 -19.71 4.78 -23.79
C THR A 445 -19.57 6.28 -23.55
N GLY A 446 -19.89 7.09 -24.57
CA GLY A 446 -19.83 8.55 -24.51
C GLY A 446 -18.62 9.14 -25.24
N THR A 447 -18.43 10.44 -25.02
CA THR A 447 -17.26 11.22 -25.45
C THR A 447 -15.98 10.72 -24.77
N SER A 448 -14.82 11.17 -25.26
CA SER A 448 -13.54 10.79 -24.66
C SER A 448 -13.41 11.25 -23.21
N GLU A 449 -13.89 12.46 -22.90
CA GLU A 449 -13.91 12.97 -21.52
C GLU A 449 -14.79 12.11 -20.60
N GLU A 450 -15.98 11.71 -21.06
CA GLU A 450 -16.88 10.84 -20.28
C GLU A 450 -16.29 9.44 -20.07
N LYS A 451 -15.60 8.88 -21.07
CA LYS A 451 -14.89 7.60 -20.96
C LYS A 451 -13.74 7.69 -19.97
N LEU A 452 -12.92 8.73 -20.03
CA LEU A 452 -11.86 8.97 -19.05
C LEU A 452 -12.42 9.15 -17.63
N ALA A 453 -13.51 9.90 -17.49
CA ALA A 453 -14.20 10.04 -16.20
C ALA A 453 -14.67 8.69 -15.65
N LYS A 454 -15.22 7.80 -16.50
CA LYS A 454 -15.60 6.44 -16.10
C LYS A 454 -14.40 5.62 -15.63
N ILE A 455 -13.30 5.64 -16.39
CA ILE A 455 -12.03 4.96 -16.02
C ILE A 455 -11.55 5.43 -14.65
N TRP A 456 -11.44 6.74 -14.44
CA TRP A 456 -10.92 7.31 -13.18
C TRP A 456 -11.85 7.08 -12.00
N ASN A 457 -13.17 7.22 -12.17
CA ASN A 457 -14.15 6.93 -11.12
C ASN A 457 -14.08 5.45 -10.69
N GLN A 458 -14.00 4.53 -11.65
CA GLN A 458 -13.98 3.09 -11.36
C GLN A 458 -12.64 2.63 -10.77
N LYS A 459 -11.54 3.25 -11.18
CA LYS A 459 -10.22 3.04 -10.56
C LYS A 459 -10.19 3.54 -9.10
N TRP A 460 -10.73 4.73 -8.83
CA TRP A 460 -10.88 5.24 -7.47
C TRP A 460 -11.74 4.30 -6.60
N LEU A 461 -12.85 3.80 -7.15
CA LEU A 461 -13.72 2.85 -6.45
C LEU A 461 -13.00 1.53 -6.16
N ASN A 462 -12.17 1.04 -7.09
CA ASN A 462 -11.37 -0.19 -6.91
C ASN A 462 -10.32 -0.07 -5.80
N PHE A 463 -9.76 1.12 -5.57
CA PHE A 463 -8.85 1.34 -4.44
C PHE A 463 -9.59 1.32 -3.11
N GLY A 464 -10.74 1.99 -3.04
CA GLY A 464 -11.54 2.13 -1.83
C GLY A 464 -10.72 2.60 -0.62
N PHE A 465 -11.16 2.24 0.59
CA PHE A 465 -10.49 2.65 1.82
C PHE A 465 -9.13 1.96 2.06
N LEU A 466 -8.94 0.75 1.52
CA LEU A 466 -7.74 -0.07 1.72
C LEU A 466 -6.50 0.49 1.02
N GLN A 467 -6.68 1.20 -0.11
CA GLN A 467 -5.61 1.89 -0.84
C GLN A 467 -5.95 3.37 -1.03
N SER A 468 -6.46 3.98 0.05
CA SER A 468 -6.91 5.38 0.02
C SER A 468 -5.81 6.39 -0.29
N ASP A 469 -4.55 6.06 -0.01
CA ASP A 469 -3.36 6.81 -0.45
C ASP A 469 -3.30 6.90 -1.98
N GLN A 470 -3.50 5.78 -2.69
CA GLN A 470 -3.57 5.75 -4.15
C GLN A 470 -4.83 6.45 -4.67
N ALA A 471 -5.97 6.27 -3.99
CA ALA A 471 -7.23 6.95 -4.32
C ALA A 471 -7.08 8.47 -4.24
N TRP A 472 -6.41 8.98 -3.20
CA TRP A 472 -6.16 10.42 -3.03
C TRP A 472 -5.17 10.96 -4.05
N SER A 473 -4.13 10.21 -4.39
CA SER A 473 -3.21 10.60 -5.45
C SER A 473 -3.88 10.65 -6.82
N GLU A 474 -4.74 9.68 -7.17
CA GLU A 474 -5.51 9.73 -8.42
C GLU A 474 -6.57 10.84 -8.43
N TYR A 475 -7.22 11.08 -7.30
CA TYR A 475 -8.16 12.19 -7.14
C TYR A 475 -7.49 13.54 -7.42
N ARG A 476 -6.32 13.79 -6.81
CA ARG A 476 -5.53 14.99 -7.08
C ARG A 476 -5.08 15.06 -8.54
N ARG A 477 -4.58 13.95 -9.11
CA ARG A 477 -4.04 13.93 -10.48
C ARG A 477 -5.11 14.20 -11.54
N THR A 478 -6.28 13.59 -11.38
CA THR A 478 -7.32 13.56 -12.43
C THR A 478 -8.45 14.55 -12.18
N LYS A 479 -8.62 15.00 -10.93
CA LYS A 479 -9.81 15.72 -10.43
C LYS A 479 -11.09 14.91 -10.50
N TYR A 480 -10.98 13.57 -10.49
CA TYR A 480 -12.08 12.62 -10.41
C TYR A 480 -11.87 11.65 -9.25
N PRO A 481 -12.93 11.24 -8.54
CA PRO A 481 -14.33 11.62 -8.73
C PRO A 481 -14.64 13.10 -8.48
N LYS A 482 -15.78 13.59 -9.01
CA LYS A 482 -16.28 14.95 -8.74
C LYS A 482 -16.97 14.98 -7.38
N LEU A 483 -16.17 14.97 -6.33
CA LEU A 483 -16.63 14.91 -4.94
C LEU A 483 -17.24 16.23 -4.46
N THR A 484 -18.30 16.13 -3.68
CA THR A 484 -18.83 17.26 -2.90
C THR A 484 -17.99 17.43 -1.65
N VAL A 485 -17.23 18.52 -1.56
CA VAL A 485 -16.45 18.87 -0.36
C VAL A 485 -17.29 19.80 0.51
N VAL A 486 -17.42 19.46 1.80
CA VAL A 486 -18.13 20.29 2.79
C VAL A 486 -17.09 21.07 3.59
N PRO A 487 -17.03 22.40 3.49
CA PRO A 487 -16.08 23.19 4.25
C PRO A 487 -16.26 23.02 5.76
N GLN A 488 -15.14 22.86 6.47
CA GLN A 488 -15.11 22.77 7.93
C GLN A 488 -14.80 24.11 8.58
N THR A 489 -15.00 24.21 9.88
CA THR A 489 -14.89 25.46 10.64
C THR A 489 -13.54 25.67 11.34
N LEU A 490 -12.67 24.65 11.39
CA LEU A 490 -11.34 24.79 11.97
C LEU A 490 -10.44 25.64 11.04
N VAL A 491 -9.96 26.77 11.56
CA VAL A 491 -9.14 27.73 10.80
C VAL A 491 -7.88 27.07 10.25
N GLY A 492 -7.65 27.23 8.95
CA GLY A 492 -6.53 26.62 8.23
C GLY A 492 -6.73 25.15 7.87
N PHE A 493 -7.89 24.56 8.19
CA PHE A 493 -8.29 23.19 7.93
C PHE A 493 -9.71 23.08 7.33
N GLU A 494 -10.18 24.15 6.68
CA GLU A 494 -11.53 24.25 6.13
C GLU A 494 -11.73 23.31 4.94
N LEU A 495 -10.66 23.01 4.18
CA LEU A 495 -10.67 22.14 3.00
C LEU A 495 -9.64 21.01 3.11
N PRO A 496 -9.83 19.91 2.35
CA PRO A 496 -8.81 18.89 2.16
C PRO A 496 -7.50 19.49 1.66
N PRO A 497 -6.34 19.00 2.11
CA PRO A 497 -5.05 19.49 1.66
C PRO A 497 -4.69 18.95 0.26
N ASN A 498 -3.69 19.56 -0.38
CA ASN A 498 -3.07 19.07 -1.61
C ASN A 498 -1.87 18.14 -1.34
N ARG A 499 -1.30 18.18 -0.13
CA ARG A 499 -0.22 17.31 0.37
C ARG A 499 -0.24 17.21 1.90
N LEU A 500 0.44 16.22 2.45
CA LEU A 500 0.77 16.19 3.87
C LEU A 500 1.94 17.14 4.14
N THR A 501 1.88 17.90 5.23
CA THR A 501 3.03 18.67 5.71
C THR A 501 4.08 17.74 6.28
N TYR A 502 5.35 18.17 6.25
CA TYR A 502 6.40 17.41 6.90
C TYR A 502 6.12 17.34 8.41
N PRO A 503 6.46 16.23 9.07
CA PRO A 503 6.31 16.14 10.52
C PRO A 503 7.13 17.21 11.23
N SER A 504 6.63 17.67 12.38
CA SER A 504 7.30 18.67 13.21
C SER A 504 8.76 18.29 13.55
N VAL A 505 9.08 17.00 13.66
CA VAL A 505 10.43 16.50 13.91
C VAL A 505 11.45 16.89 12.83
N GLU A 506 11.05 17.01 11.56
CA GLU A 506 11.97 17.45 10.49
C GLU A 506 12.34 18.92 10.69
N SER A 507 11.36 19.77 11.00
CA SER A 507 11.60 21.19 11.25
C SER A 507 12.44 21.45 12.50
N ALA A 508 12.37 20.54 13.49
CA ALA A 508 13.12 20.64 14.74
C ALA A 508 14.55 20.08 14.64
N ASN A 509 14.75 19.00 13.89
CA ASN A 509 15.97 18.20 13.99
C ASN A 509 16.77 18.09 12.67
N ASN A 510 16.19 18.37 11.51
CA ASN A 510 16.89 18.26 10.22
C ASN A 510 17.27 19.66 9.70
N SER A 511 18.55 20.01 9.78
CA SER A 511 19.04 21.31 9.30
C SER A 511 18.76 21.60 7.83
N ASN A 512 18.57 20.56 7.00
CA ASN A 512 18.21 20.70 5.58
C ASN A 512 16.73 21.01 5.34
N TYR A 513 15.86 20.95 6.35
CA TYR A 513 14.44 21.30 6.22
C TYR A 513 14.23 22.73 5.67
N ASN A 514 15.17 23.64 5.96
CA ASN A 514 15.13 25.01 5.45
C ASN A 514 15.04 25.10 3.92
N SER A 515 15.58 24.11 3.19
CA SER A 515 15.51 24.05 1.72
C SER A 515 14.10 23.80 1.18
N VAL A 516 13.22 23.19 1.99
CA VAL A 516 11.84 22.82 1.60
C VAL A 516 10.76 23.56 2.39
N ARG A 517 11.13 24.36 3.40
CA ARG A 517 10.21 25.09 4.29
C ARG A 517 9.15 25.89 3.52
N SER A 518 9.53 26.58 2.44
CA SER A 518 8.59 27.37 1.63
C SER A 518 7.58 26.51 0.85
N LYS A 519 7.94 25.24 0.58
CA LYS A 519 7.06 24.25 -0.05
C LYS A 519 6.14 23.58 0.98
N ASP A 520 6.46 23.65 2.27
CA ASP A 520 5.79 22.90 3.32
C ASP A 520 4.46 23.52 3.80
N THR A 521 3.49 23.58 2.91
CA THR A 521 2.13 24.05 3.21
C THR A 521 1.10 23.01 2.78
N ARG A 522 -0.11 23.08 3.37
CA ARG A 522 -1.24 22.21 3.00
C ARG A 522 -1.77 22.50 1.60
N THR A 523 -1.61 23.74 1.11
CA THR A 523 -2.15 24.22 -0.16
C THR A 523 -1.18 24.04 -1.33
N ASN A 524 0.12 23.93 -1.07
CA ASN A 524 1.09 23.60 -2.11
C ASN A 524 0.80 22.24 -2.73
N LYS A 525 0.98 22.16 -4.05
CA LYS A 525 0.75 20.95 -4.82
C LYS A 525 2.03 20.12 -4.93
N VAL A 526 1.87 18.80 -4.97
CA VAL A 526 2.94 17.88 -5.37
C VAL A 526 3.26 18.11 -6.84
N PHE A 527 4.50 17.90 -7.28
CA PHE A 527 4.97 18.31 -8.61
C PHE A 527 4.13 17.76 -9.80
N TRP A 528 3.48 16.60 -9.64
CA TRP A 528 2.65 15.99 -10.67
C TRP A 528 1.19 16.45 -10.65
N ASP A 529 0.75 17.15 -9.61
CA ASP A 529 -0.59 17.71 -9.51
C ASP A 529 -0.66 19.05 -10.27
N VAL A 530 -0.79 18.96 -11.60
CA VAL A 530 -0.78 20.09 -12.53
C VAL A 530 -2.15 20.41 -13.14
N LYS A 531 -3.18 19.62 -12.83
CA LYS A 531 -4.56 19.85 -13.28
C LYS A 531 -5.34 20.80 -12.38
#